data_AF-V5WIH5-F1
#
_entry.id   AF-V5WIH5-F1
#
_cell.length_a   1.000
_cell.length_b   1.000
_cell.length_c   1.000
_cell.angle_alpha   90.00
_cell.angle_beta   90.00
_cell.angle_gamma   90.00
#
_symmetry.space_group_name_H-M   'P 1'
#
loop_
_entity.id
_entity.type
_entity.pdbx_description
1 polymer ?
#
loop_
_entity_poly.entity_id
_entity_poly.type
_entity_poly.pdbx_seq_one_letter_code
_entity_poly.pdbx_strand_id
1 'polypeptide(L)'
;MHTPLNSGYETAPPGIFAAFSATRWDEMEKKDLEKYLQQAIIDDPQVSRDSSSNISIDFRPDEGNGGGIHLIGKVKDQAELQRAGEIVKVNTRDEVQIHNELKVSEN
;
A
#
# COMPACT_ATOMS: atom_id res chain seq x y z
N MET A 1 -20.82 -38.15 -12.14
CA MET A 1 -20.85 -36.69 -11.95
C MET A 1 -20.03 -36.38 -10.72
N HIS A 2 -18.89 -35.70 -10.83
CA HIS A 2 -18.26 -34.88 -9.78
C HIS A 2 -17.07 -34.19 -10.45
N THR A 3 -17.21 -32.89 -10.71
CA THR A 3 -16.20 -31.98 -11.26
C THR A 3 -15.08 -31.75 -10.23
N PRO A 4 -13.80 -31.71 -10.63
CA PRO A 4 -12.74 -31.25 -9.75
C PRO A 4 -12.83 -29.72 -9.56
N LEU A 5 -12.63 -29.31 -8.30
CA LEU A 5 -12.59 -27.91 -7.86
C LEU A 5 -11.54 -27.14 -8.67
N ASN A 6 -12.03 -26.08 -9.32
CA ASN A 6 -11.28 -25.07 -10.03
C ASN A 6 -10.32 -24.38 -9.05
N SER A 7 -9.06 -24.82 -9.00
CA SER A 7 -7.99 -24.12 -8.30
C SER A 7 -7.52 -23.00 -9.23
N GLY A 8 -8.23 -21.88 -9.17
CA GLY A 8 -7.87 -20.64 -9.84
C GLY A 8 -6.61 -20.05 -9.21
N TYR A 9 -5.45 -20.58 -9.59
CA TYR A 9 -4.21 -19.82 -9.51
C TYR A 9 -4.22 -18.82 -10.65
N GLU A 10 -4.88 -17.69 -10.43
CA GLU A 10 -4.70 -16.51 -11.27
C GLU A 10 -3.23 -16.13 -11.20
N THR A 11 -2.57 -16.27 -12.34
CA THR A 11 -1.21 -15.89 -12.63
C THR A 11 -1.01 -14.42 -12.29
N ALA A 12 -0.40 -14.15 -11.14
CA ALA A 12 0.17 -12.85 -10.85
C ALA A 12 1.18 -12.49 -11.97
N PRO A 13 1.15 -11.26 -12.51
CA PRO A 13 2.08 -10.85 -13.56
C PRO A 13 3.54 -11.02 -13.09
N PRO A 14 4.45 -11.51 -13.95
CA PRO A 14 5.85 -11.71 -13.59
C PRO A 14 6.52 -10.35 -13.47
N GLY A 15 6.59 -9.83 -12.24
CA GLY A 15 7.19 -8.52 -11.96
C GLY A 15 6.87 -7.91 -10.61
N ILE A 16 5.92 -8.47 -9.85
CA ILE A 16 5.60 -8.01 -8.49
C ILE A 16 5.83 -9.17 -7.53
N PHE A 17 6.80 -8.96 -6.62
CA PHE A 17 7.25 -9.84 -5.54
C PHE A 17 6.20 -10.86 -5.05
N ALA A 18 6.35 -12.11 -5.50
CA ALA A 18 5.68 -13.28 -4.95
C ALA A 18 6.25 -13.72 -3.58
N ALA A 19 6.58 -12.78 -2.70
CA ALA A 19 7.26 -13.07 -1.42
C ALA A 19 6.37 -12.94 -0.18
N PHE A 20 5.19 -12.31 -0.26
CA PHE A 20 4.32 -12.13 0.91
C PHE A 20 2.90 -12.64 0.64
N SER A 21 2.81 -13.92 0.31
CA SER A 21 1.59 -14.69 0.51
C SER A 21 1.27 -14.75 2.01
N ALA A 22 0.28 -13.97 2.43
CA ALA A 22 -0.51 -14.19 3.66
C ALA A 22 0.22 -14.10 5.01
N THR A 23 1.16 -13.18 5.19
CA THR A 23 1.45 -12.72 6.55
C THR A 23 0.24 -11.92 7.01
N ARG A 24 -0.52 -12.46 7.95
CA ARG A 24 -1.67 -11.77 8.53
C ARG A 24 -1.22 -10.39 8.98
N TRP A 25 -1.83 -9.35 8.44
CA TRP A 25 -1.66 -7.97 8.89
C TRP A 25 -1.94 -7.84 10.40
N ASP A 26 -2.84 -8.68 10.92
CA ASP A 26 -3.12 -8.90 12.35
C ASP A 26 -1.91 -9.37 13.19
N GLU A 27 -0.91 -10.02 12.58
CA GLU A 27 0.26 -10.58 13.26
C GLU A 27 1.53 -9.73 13.10
N MET A 28 1.57 -8.81 12.13
CA MET A 28 2.68 -7.86 11.98
C MET A 28 2.52 -6.70 12.97
N GLU A 29 3.58 -6.39 13.73
CA GLU A 29 3.58 -5.18 14.54
C GLU A 29 3.40 -3.96 13.62
N LYS A 30 2.54 -3.01 14.02
CA LYS A 30 2.22 -1.79 13.25
C LYS A 30 3.46 -1.11 12.64
N LYS A 31 4.56 -1.07 13.40
CA LYS A 31 5.83 -0.48 12.98
C LYS A 31 6.52 -1.22 11.83
N ASP A 32 6.44 -2.55 11.79
CA ASP A 32 7.00 -3.32 10.69
C ASP A 32 6.19 -3.10 9.43
N LEU A 33 4.88 -2.92 9.60
CA LEU A 33 4.00 -2.66 8.50
C LEU A 33 4.20 -1.27 7.88
N GLU A 34 4.26 -0.24 8.71
CA GLU A 34 4.56 1.13 8.27
C GLU A 34 5.87 1.17 7.49
N LYS A 35 6.92 0.52 8.00
CA LYS A 35 8.20 0.40 7.31
C LYS A 35 8.10 -0.34 6.00
N TYR A 36 7.38 -1.46 5.97
CA TYR A 36 7.19 -2.25 4.75
C TYR A 36 6.50 -1.44 3.65
N LEU A 37 5.41 -0.75 4.00
CA LEU A 37 4.68 0.09 3.06
C LEU A 37 5.51 1.29 2.61
N GLN A 38 6.25 1.92 3.53
CA GLN A 38 7.13 3.03 3.20
C GLN A 38 8.23 2.57 2.23
N GLN A 39 8.81 1.40 2.46
CA GLN A 39 9.80 0.80 1.58
C GLN A 39 9.20 0.48 0.21
N ALA A 40 7.98 -0.06 0.15
CA ALA A 40 7.29 -0.34 -1.10
C ALA A 40 7.04 0.94 -1.94
N ILE A 41 6.79 2.08 -1.29
CA ILE A 41 6.68 3.38 -1.97
C ILE A 41 8.05 3.89 -2.45
N ILE A 42 9.11 3.71 -1.65
CA ILE A 42 10.49 4.10 -2.02
C ILE A 42 11.03 3.28 -3.19
N ASP A 43 10.70 1.99 -3.24
CA ASP A 43 11.16 1.08 -4.29
C ASP A 43 10.34 1.21 -5.59
N ASP A 44 9.22 1.92 -5.57
CA ASP A 44 8.38 2.10 -6.77
C ASP A 44 8.99 3.14 -7.72
N PRO A 45 9.35 2.76 -8.96
CA PRO A 45 10.00 3.65 -9.90
C PRO A 45 9.09 4.76 -10.45
N GLN A 46 7.78 4.67 -10.23
CA GLN A 46 6.82 5.70 -10.66
C GLN A 46 6.62 6.78 -9.60
N VAL A 47 7.11 6.57 -8.37
CA VAL A 47 7.17 7.60 -7.34
C VAL A 47 8.59 8.16 -7.32
N SER A 48 8.74 9.45 -7.60
CA SER A 48 10.05 10.10 -7.55
C SER A 48 10.67 9.97 -6.16
N ARG A 49 12.00 9.82 -6.10
CA ARG A 49 12.74 9.74 -4.82
C ARG A 49 12.42 10.89 -3.86
N ASP A 50 12.27 12.09 -4.41
CA ASP A 50 11.89 13.28 -3.63
C ASP A 50 10.51 13.07 -3.00
N SER A 51 9.52 12.63 -3.76
CA SER A 51 8.17 12.34 -3.28
C SER A 51 8.14 11.19 -2.28
N SER A 52 8.80 10.07 -2.57
CA SER A 52 8.86 8.92 -1.67
C SER A 52 9.49 9.25 -0.31
N SER A 53 10.46 10.18 -0.29
CA SER A 53 11.09 10.64 0.96
C SER A 53 10.23 11.63 1.76
N ASN A 54 9.28 12.30 1.09
CA ASN A 54 8.32 13.23 1.71
C ASN A 54 7.00 12.55 2.12
N ILE A 55 6.74 11.33 1.65
CA ILE A 55 5.61 10.51 2.06
C ILE A 55 5.95 9.83 3.39
N SER A 56 5.07 10.02 4.37
CA SER A 56 5.05 9.31 5.65
C SER A 56 3.78 8.48 5.75
N ILE A 57 3.90 7.32 6.39
CA ILE A 57 2.78 6.41 6.61
C ILE A 57 2.50 6.37 8.11
N ASP A 58 1.26 6.60 8.49
CA ASP A 58 0.81 6.64 9.88
C ASP A 58 -0.38 5.69 10.07
N PHE A 59 -0.27 4.74 10.99
CA PHE A 59 -1.33 3.78 11.25
C PHE A 59 -2.22 4.20 12.43
N ARG A 60 -3.50 4.49 12.15
CA ARG A 60 -4.47 4.95 13.15
C ARG A 60 -5.67 4.02 13.25
N PRO A 61 -5.64 2.97 14.09
CA PRO A 61 -6.74 2.03 14.21
C PRO A 61 -7.90 2.50 15.10
N ASP A 62 -7.67 3.50 15.96
CA ASP A 62 -8.63 3.94 16.99
C ASP A 62 -9.39 5.24 16.62
N GLU A 63 -9.26 5.74 15.39
CA GLU A 63 -10.03 6.90 14.96
C GLU A 63 -11.48 6.44 14.69
N GLY A 64 -12.40 6.88 15.56
CA GLY A 64 -13.72 6.30 15.85
C GLY A 64 -14.75 6.13 14.73
N ASN A 65 -14.34 6.13 13.46
CA ASN A 65 -15.20 5.89 12.31
C ASN A 65 -14.49 5.27 11.09
N GLY A 66 -13.36 4.56 11.26
CA GLY A 66 -12.66 3.96 10.13
C GLY A 66 -11.15 4.03 10.26
N GLY A 67 -10.64 3.50 11.37
CA GLY A 67 -9.20 3.42 11.58
C GLY A 67 -8.51 2.73 10.41
N GLY A 68 -7.36 3.26 10.00
CA GLY A 68 -6.75 2.89 8.74
C GLY A 68 -5.32 3.40 8.57
N ILE A 69 -4.84 3.32 7.34
CA ILE A 69 -3.51 3.79 6.95
C ILE A 69 -3.63 5.20 6.38
N HIS A 70 -2.90 6.13 6.97
CA HIS A 70 -2.84 7.52 6.54
C HIS A 70 -1.55 7.75 5.76
N LEU A 71 -1.68 8.20 4.51
CA LEU A 71 -0.56 8.63 3.67
C LEU A 71 -0.43 10.14 3.79
N ILE A 72 0.58 10.62 4.52
CA ILE A 72 0.75 12.04 4.85
C ILE A 72 2.02 12.54 4.18
N GLY A 73 1.96 13.67 3.48
CA GLY A 73 3.15 14.20 2.83
C GLY A 73 2.87 15.02 1.58
N LYS A 74 3.91 15.15 0.76
CA LYS A 74 3.85 15.87 -0.51
C LYS A 74 4.37 15.00 -1.64
N VAL A 75 3.67 15.08 -2.76
CA VAL A 75 4.07 14.45 -4.03
C VAL A 75 4.18 15.50 -5.11
N LYS A 76 4.85 15.16 -6.20
CA LYS A 76 5.09 16.09 -7.31
C LYS A 76 3.85 16.29 -8.17
N ASP A 77 3.09 15.23 -8.40
CA ASP A 77 1.95 15.24 -9.30
C ASP A 77 0.86 14.25 -8.85
N GLN A 78 -0.28 14.33 -9.54
CA GLN A 78 -1.43 13.50 -9.21
C GLN A 78 -1.25 12.03 -9.59
N ALA A 79 -0.34 11.69 -10.53
CA ALA A 79 -0.05 10.30 -10.85
C ALA A 79 0.71 9.62 -9.70
N GLU A 80 1.68 10.32 -9.10
CA GLU A 80 2.36 9.85 -7.90
C GLU A 80 1.41 9.69 -6.70
N LEU A 81 0.46 10.62 -6.53
CA LEU A 81 -0.58 10.54 -5.50
C LEU A 81 -1.39 9.25 -5.63
N GLN A 82 -1.82 8.93 -6.85
CA GLN A 82 -2.59 7.72 -7.15
C GLN A 82 -1.73 6.47 -6.95
N ARG A 83 -0.48 6.50 -7.41
CA ARG A 83 0.43 5.37 -7.30
C ARG A 83 0.74 5.02 -5.85
N ALA A 84 1.03 6.01 -5.01
CA ALA A 84 1.29 5.79 -3.58
C ALA A 84 0.07 5.15 -2.88
N GLY A 85 -1.14 5.62 -3.19
CA GLY A 85 -2.37 5.01 -2.68
C GLY A 85 -2.58 3.58 -3.19
N GLU A 86 -2.29 3.31 -4.46
CA GLU A 86 -2.39 1.99 -5.06
C GLU A 86 -1.40 0.99 -4.46
N ILE A 87 -0.15 1.41 -4.20
CA ILE A 87 0.85 0.56 -3.54
C ILE A 87 0.33 0.10 -2.18
N VAL A 88 -0.18 1.02 -1.36
CA VAL A 88 -0.75 0.66 -0.06
C VAL A 88 -1.94 -0.28 -0.25
N LYS A 89 -2.85 0.02 -1.17
CA LYS A 89 -4.04 -0.79 -1.45
C LYS A 89 -3.72 -2.22 -1.87
N VAL A 90 -2.76 -2.38 -2.78
CA VAL A 90 -2.34 -3.70 -3.28
C VAL A 90 -1.64 -4.50 -2.19
N ASN A 91 -0.80 -3.85 -1.39
CA ASN A 91 -0.13 -4.53 -0.29
C ASN A 91 -1.13 -4.94 0.80
N THR A 92 -2.08 -4.07 1.15
CA THR A 92 -3.09 -4.33 2.19
C THR A 92 -4.31 -5.13 1.70
N ARG A 93 -4.36 -5.49 0.41
CA ARG A 93 -5.47 -6.22 -0.23
C ARG A 93 -6.85 -5.57 -0.04
N ASP A 94 -6.90 -4.26 0.10
CA ASP A 94 -8.14 -3.50 0.37
C ASP A 94 -8.79 -3.84 1.72
N GLU A 95 -8.09 -4.54 2.62
CA GLU A 95 -8.62 -4.97 3.93
C GLU A 95 -8.64 -3.82 4.96
N VAL A 96 -7.97 -2.70 4.66
CA VAL A 96 -7.88 -1.52 5.54
C VAL A 96 -8.29 -0.27 4.78
N GLN A 97 -8.89 0.67 5.51
CA GLN A 97 -9.23 1.96 4.95
C GLN A 97 -7.95 2.78 4.72
N ILE A 98 -7.83 3.36 3.52
CA ILE A 98 -6.68 4.17 3.13
C ILE A 98 -7.12 5.63 3.07
N HIS A 99 -6.52 6.44 3.93
CA HIS A 99 -6.73 7.88 3.99
C HIS A 99 -5.57 8.56 3.27
N ASN A 100 -5.82 8.99 2.03
CA ASN A 100 -4.80 9.68 1.24
C ASN A 100 -4.81 11.18 1.59
N GLU A 101 -3.85 11.59 2.42
CA GLU A 101 -3.64 12.98 2.85
C GLU A 101 -2.44 13.64 2.13
N LEU A 102 -1.99 13.03 1.02
CA LEU A 102 -0.90 13.57 0.21
C LEU A 102 -1.35 14.84 -0.51
N LYS A 103 -0.49 15.85 -0.48
CA LYS A 103 -0.68 17.08 -1.23
C LYS A 103 0.19 17.09 -2.47
N VAL A 104 -0.41 17.35 -3.63
CA VAL A 104 0.34 17.65 -4.84
C VAL A 104 1.00 19.01 -4.65
N SER A 105 2.32 19.07 -4.80
CA SER A 105 3.05 20.33 -4.79
C SER A 105 2.83 21.00 -6.13
N GLU A 106 1.97 22.01 -6.16
CA GLU A 106 1.84 22.88 -7.33
C GLU A 106 3.20 23.54 -7.56
N ASN A 107 3.88 23.13 -8.63
CA ASN A 107 5.11 23.73 -9.11
C ASN A 107 4.82 24.82 -10.13
#